data_AF-A0A2M9YQX4-F1
#
_entry.id   AF-A0A2M9YQX4-F1
#
_cell.length_a   1.000
_cell.length_b   1.000
_cell.length_c   1.000
_cell.angle_alpha   90.00
_cell.angle_beta   90.00
_cell.angle_gamma   90.00
#
_symmetry.space_group_name_H-M   'P 1'
#
loop_
_entity.id
_entity.type
_entity.pdbx_description
1 polymer ?
#
loop_
_entity_poly.entity_id
_entity_poly.type
_entity_poly.pdbx_seq_one_letter_code
_entity_poly.pdbx_strand_id
1 'polypeptide(L)'
;MYFKRFSYILVFLSFVLSLESVSYEDAYAMEKEDPLFSIPLYEELLRTSQKSDIRKTASSRLFFLYEKYRKYIPAILIMSRSGKITDKKGKYPSIVTELAGGLNVNPSALVSVISGCSRPIPDPDPFFQEQTSKENSTDLVAEESVETNVVSPPAELPYLFKILSKKENAPLYKACYAVKIKSGDYDGWEKIHAFGEMRNILSPETSLALRISYTLHSDRGSAYKRIYSGGRLKSLSEEGKSDLLYLYGKFLRNLGKFDSSARYFWMSASYGSKERGRIETAKTLLASGRKQEACAQIAKGFSPGDESEELLNRICFKNFEDGHPGQELLKAIRILNSDASDPVYEYLLGRGPSQKTEDSEPEETSENSSRYAKLLDDKLFGGEKNQTPFWDYRKVETAFFLPAKPAFLCKQGRSSLFKKNLIQPQNCVPFQELSPEAILGSALFVSDQEEWSLLFANAAYNTVPGRIVFSGETSEESLQISSIVYRKSLNRFFAEGFLNDGKYRFYSIDWKNLKMEFSEGN
;
A
#
# COMPACT_ATOMS: atom_id res chain seq x y z
N MET A 1 -14.79 52.20 -8.63
CA MET A 1 -15.11 51.04 -7.76
C MET A 1 -14.52 49.71 -8.29
N TYR A 2 -14.36 49.53 -9.60
CA TYR A 2 -13.72 48.33 -10.21
C TYR A 2 -12.20 48.22 -9.97
N PHE A 3 -11.47 49.34 -9.93
CA PHE A 3 -10.00 49.33 -9.76
C PHE A 3 -9.53 48.78 -8.41
N LYS A 4 -10.30 49.04 -7.32
CA LYS A 4 -10.01 48.48 -5.99
C LYS A 4 -10.25 46.96 -5.94
N ARG A 5 -11.31 46.46 -6.59
CA ARG A 5 -11.59 45.00 -6.67
C ARG A 5 -10.54 44.26 -7.50
N PHE A 6 -10.05 44.87 -8.59
CA PHE A 6 -8.96 44.30 -9.40
C PHE A 6 -7.63 44.25 -8.64
N SER A 7 -7.34 45.26 -7.81
CA SER A 7 -6.15 45.26 -6.95
C SER A 7 -6.22 44.17 -5.87
N TYR A 8 -7.38 43.93 -5.26
CA TYR A 8 -7.54 42.81 -4.31
C TYR A 8 -7.37 41.44 -4.98
N ILE A 9 -7.88 41.26 -6.20
CA ILE A 9 -7.70 40.03 -6.98
C ILE A 9 -6.23 39.84 -7.37
N LEU A 10 -5.53 40.90 -7.81
CA LEU A 10 -4.10 40.85 -8.13
C LEU A 10 -3.23 40.61 -6.90
N VAL A 11 -3.55 41.23 -5.76
CA VAL A 11 -2.86 40.97 -4.49
C VAL A 11 -3.11 39.54 -4.03
N PHE A 12 -4.34 39.03 -4.12
CA PHE A 12 -4.67 37.64 -3.79
C PHE A 12 -4.00 36.65 -4.75
N LEU A 13 -3.99 36.90 -6.06
CA LEU A 13 -3.25 36.09 -7.04
C LEU A 13 -1.74 36.14 -6.81
N SER A 14 -1.16 37.30 -6.50
CA SER A 14 0.26 37.41 -6.16
C SER A 14 0.58 36.70 -4.84
N PHE A 15 -0.33 36.72 -3.86
CA PHE A 15 -0.14 36.05 -2.58
C PHE A 15 -0.22 34.52 -2.75
N VAL A 16 -1.16 34.03 -3.56
CA VAL A 16 -1.27 32.60 -3.92
C VAL A 16 -0.06 32.13 -4.76
N LEU A 17 0.46 32.98 -5.66
CA LEU A 17 1.66 32.67 -6.47
C LEU A 17 2.98 32.78 -5.67
N SER A 18 3.03 33.61 -4.62
CA SER A 18 4.21 33.79 -3.76
C SER A 18 4.28 32.82 -2.58
N LEU A 19 3.23 32.03 -2.33
CA LEU A 19 3.20 31.09 -1.20
C LEU A 19 4.09 29.84 -1.41
N GLU A 20 4.64 29.64 -2.60
CA GLU A 20 5.45 28.46 -2.97
C GLU A 20 6.77 28.78 -3.69
N SER A 21 7.19 30.06 -3.78
CA SER A 21 8.48 30.34 -4.43
C SER A 21 9.63 29.87 -3.54
N VAL A 22 10.16 28.68 -3.84
CA VAL A 22 11.36 28.13 -3.20
C VAL A 22 12.59 28.84 -3.78
N SER A 23 13.44 29.40 -2.92
CA SER A 23 14.73 29.95 -3.32
C SER A 23 15.85 28.90 -3.20
N TYR A 24 16.96 29.12 -3.91
CA TYR A 24 18.13 28.24 -3.75
C TYR A 24 18.71 28.33 -2.33
N GLU A 25 18.66 29.53 -1.75
CA GLU A 25 19.09 29.83 -0.40
C GLU A 25 18.25 29.08 0.64
N ASP A 26 16.92 28.99 0.45
CA ASP A 26 16.01 28.19 1.30
C ASP A 26 16.42 26.72 1.29
N ALA A 27 16.62 26.15 0.09
CA ALA A 27 17.01 24.75 -0.07
C ALA A 27 18.39 24.48 0.55
N TYR A 28 19.34 25.40 0.37
CA TYR A 28 20.69 25.28 0.92
C TYR A 28 20.73 25.46 2.44
N ALA A 29 19.90 26.34 3.01
CA ALA A 29 19.75 26.49 4.45
C ALA A 29 19.16 25.22 5.06
N MET A 30 18.06 24.71 4.49
CA MET A 30 17.47 23.44 4.91
C MET A 30 18.47 22.30 4.79
N GLU A 31 19.33 22.26 3.76
CA GLU A 31 20.32 21.19 3.63
C GLU A 31 21.31 21.14 4.80
N LYS A 32 21.66 22.28 5.39
CA LYS A 32 22.56 22.34 6.54
C LYS A 32 21.90 21.82 7.82
N GLU A 33 20.61 22.09 7.99
CA GLU A 33 19.83 21.66 9.14
C GLU A 33 19.37 20.21 8.99
N ASP A 34 18.78 19.91 7.84
CA ASP A 34 18.23 18.63 7.46
C ASP A 34 18.42 18.35 5.95
N PRO A 35 19.48 17.60 5.60
CA PRO A 35 19.73 17.29 4.21
C PRO A 35 18.63 16.42 3.56
N LEU A 36 17.85 15.66 4.32
CA LEU A 36 16.77 14.84 3.77
C LEU A 36 15.58 15.72 3.34
N PHE A 37 15.13 16.64 4.19
CA PHE A 37 14.03 17.56 3.84
C PHE A 37 14.43 18.69 2.87
N SER A 38 15.71 18.87 2.61
CA SER A 38 16.15 19.77 1.51
C SER A 38 15.84 19.22 0.11
N ILE A 39 15.67 17.90 -0.03
CA ILE A 39 15.40 17.22 -1.31
C ILE A 39 14.17 17.79 -2.03
N PRO A 40 12.96 17.83 -1.42
CA PRO A 40 11.77 18.38 -2.09
C PRO A 40 11.94 19.85 -2.51
N LEU A 41 12.72 20.65 -1.76
CA LEU A 41 13.00 22.04 -2.12
C LEU A 41 13.85 22.12 -3.40
N TYR A 42 14.88 21.29 -3.51
CA TYR A 42 15.69 21.21 -4.73
C TYR A 42 14.92 20.62 -5.92
N GLU A 43 14.05 19.63 -5.71
CA GLU A 43 13.16 19.10 -6.75
C GLU A 43 12.25 20.21 -7.30
N GLU A 44 11.66 21.02 -6.42
CA GLU A 44 10.79 22.12 -6.80
C GLU A 44 11.56 23.24 -7.55
N LEU A 45 12.79 23.54 -7.15
CA LEU A 45 13.67 24.47 -7.87
C LEU A 45 13.97 24.01 -9.29
N LEU A 46 14.18 22.70 -9.52
CA LEU A 46 14.39 22.17 -10.86
C LEU A 46 13.16 22.32 -11.76
N ARG A 47 11.96 22.26 -11.16
CA ARG A 47 10.68 22.39 -11.85
C ARG A 47 10.36 23.84 -12.20
N THR A 48 10.62 24.77 -11.28
CA THR A 48 10.11 26.15 -11.37
C THR A 48 11.16 27.17 -11.81
N SER A 49 12.46 26.92 -11.58
CA SER A 49 13.50 27.91 -11.85
C SER A 49 13.73 28.13 -13.34
N GLN A 50 13.64 29.38 -13.77
CA GLN A 50 13.91 29.77 -15.16
C GLN A 50 15.42 29.87 -15.46
N LYS A 51 16.26 30.04 -14.43
CA LYS A 51 17.71 30.24 -14.60
C LYS A 51 18.42 28.90 -14.80
N SER A 52 19.13 28.75 -15.92
CA SER A 52 19.87 27.52 -16.25
C SER A 52 20.94 27.17 -15.23
N ASP A 53 21.64 28.17 -14.70
CA ASP A 53 22.77 27.95 -13.80
C ASP A 53 22.30 27.46 -12.43
N ILE A 54 21.20 28.03 -11.92
CA ILE A 54 20.55 27.54 -10.69
C ILE A 54 20.09 26.09 -10.89
N ARG A 55 19.46 25.77 -12.02
CA ARG A 55 19.03 24.39 -12.31
C ARG A 55 20.20 23.41 -12.37
N LYS A 56 21.32 23.79 -12.99
CA LYS A 56 22.53 22.94 -13.02
C LYS A 56 23.09 22.70 -11.63
N THR A 57 23.23 23.75 -10.83
CA THR A 57 23.76 23.65 -9.45
C THR A 57 22.82 22.84 -8.56
N ALA A 58 21.52 23.12 -8.58
CA ALA A 58 20.51 22.37 -7.84
C ALA A 58 20.50 20.88 -8.26
N SER A 59 20.58 20.59 -9.56
CA SER A 59 20.62 19.21 -10.07
C SER A 59 21.84 18.45 -9.57
N SER A 60 23.01 19.09 -9.49
CA SER A 60 24.22 18.46 -8.97
C SER A 60 24.11 18.18 -7.48
N ARG A 61 23.60 19.13 -6.68
CA ARG A 61 23.38 18.94 -5.23
C ARG A 61 22.37 17.83 -4.97
N LEU A 62 21.25 17.86 -5.68
CA LEU A 62 20.18 16.88 -5.56
C LEU A 62 20.65 15.46 -5.89
N PHE A 63 21.54 15.29 -6.88
CA PHE A 63 22.15 14.00 -7.16
C PHE A 63 22.89 13.43 -5.94
N PHE A 64 23.76 14.22 -5.30
CA PHE A 64 24.50 13.77 -4.11
C PHE A 64 23.58 13.48 -2.92
N LEU A 65 22.50 14.24 -2.76
CA LEU A 65 21.48 13.97 -1.74
C LEU A 65 20.77 12.65 -2.02
N TYR A 66 20.35 12.40 -3.27
CA TYR A 66 19.75 11.12 -3.62
C TYR A 66 20.69 9.94 -3.44
N GLU A 67 21.98 10.11 -3.73
CA GLU A 67 23.00 9.08 -3.46
C GLU A 67 23.10 8.80 -1.96
N LYS A 68 23.25 9.85 -1.15
CA LYS A 68 23.35 9.74 0.31
C LYS A 68 22.13 9.04 0.94
N TYR A 69 20.93 9.37 0.47
CA TYR A 69 19.67 8.84 1.01
C TYR A 69 19.08 7.69 0.16
N ARG A 70 19.88 7.10 -0.75
CA ARG A 70 19.50 5.93 -1.54
C ARG A 70 18.19 6.10 -2.33
N LYS A 71 17.91 7.32 -2.82
CA LYS A 71 16.77 7.61 -3.73
C LYS A 71 17.12 7.21 -5.16
N TYR A 72 17.17 5.90 -5.41
CA TYR A 72 17.70 5.31 -6.64
C TYR A 72 17.04 5.80 -7.94
N ILE A 73 15.71 5.70 -8.04
CA ILE A 73 14.97 6.02 -9.26
C ILE A 73 15.18 7.49 -9.68
N PRO A 74 14.93 8.49 -8.83
CA PRO A 74 15.11 9.88 -9.25
C PRO A 74 16.58 10.24 -9.49
N ALA A 75 17.55 9.64 -8.78
CA ALA A 75 18.98 9.81 -9.08
C ALA A 75 19.32 9.37 -10.51
N ILE A 76 18.86 8.18 -10.90
CA ILE A 76 19.11 7.61 -12.24
C ILE A 76 18.45 8.49 -13.31
N LEU A 77 17.24 9.00 -13.06
CA LEU A 77 16.54 9.89 -14.00
C LEU A 77 17.27 11.24 -14.18
N ILE A 78 17.75 11.86 -13.10
CA ILE A 78 18.52 13.10 -13.18
C ILE A 78 19.80 12.89 -14.01
N MET A 79 20.56 11.83 -13.71
CA MET A 79 21.78 11.54 -14.45
C MET A 79 21.48 11.21 -15.92
N SER A 80 20.44 10.44 -16.20
CA SER A 80 20.06 10.08 -17.58
C SER A 80 19.74 11.31 -18.43
N ARG A 81 19.16 12.36 -17.84
CA ARG A 81 18.88 13.64 -18.53
C ARG A 81 20.15 14.45 -18.84
N SER A 82 21.20 14.30 -18.05
CA SER A 82 22.50 14.98 -18.27
C SER A 82 23.37 14.35 -19.38
N GLY A 83 22.94 13.23 -19.97
CA GLY A 83 23.51 12.68 -21.22
C GLY A 83 24.46 11.49 -21.04
N LYS A 84 25.23 11.38 -19.94
CA LYS A 84 26.03 10.18 -19.63
C LYS A 84 25.99 9.86 -18.14
N ILE A 85 25.45 8.68 -17.82
CA ILE A 85 25.37 8.17 -16.45
C ILE A 85 26.69 7.57 -15.96
N THR A 86 27.55 7.14 -16.89
CA THR A 86 28.84 6.51 -16.59
C THR A 86 29.94 7.54 -16.42
N ASP A 87 30.94 7.20 -15.61
CA ASP A 87 32.15 8.00 -15.49
C ASP A 87 32.97 7.99 -16.79
N LYS A 88 34.06 8.76 -16.83
CA LYS A 88 34.98 8.80 -17.98
C LYS A 88 35.59 7.43 -18.34
N LYS A 89 35.57 6.47 -17.42
CA LYS A 89 36.07 5.09 -17.57
C LYS A 89 34.95 4.11 -17.95
N GLY A 90 33.73 4.58 -18.17
CA GLY A 90 32.56 3.76 -18.52
C GLY A 90 31.94 3.01 -17.33
N LYS A 91 32.33 3.32 -16.09
CA LYS A 91 31.78 2.68 -14.88
C LYS A 91 30.51 3.38 -14.43
N TYR A 92 29.54 2.57 -14.00
CA TYR A 92 28.33 3.09 -13.38
C TYR A 92 28.61 3.60 -11.96
N PRO A 93 27.87 4.63 -11.49
CA PRO A 93 27.95 5.09 -10.11
C PRO A 93 27.57 3.99 -9.11
N SER A 94 28.10 4.12 -7.89
CA SER A 94 27.85 3.26 -6.73
C SER A 94 26.36 2.94 -6.56
N ILE A 95 25.51 3.96 -6.58
CA ILE A 95 24.05 3.86 -6.42
C ILE A 95 23.39 2.95 -7.46
N VAL A 96 23.88 2.97 -8.71
CA VAL A 96 23.36 2.10 -9.78
C VAL A 96 23.86 0.67 -9.57
N THR A 97 25.14 0.51 -9.23
CA THR A 97 25.73 -0.82 -9.01
C THR A 97 25.15 -1.51 -7.77
N GLU A 98 24.87 -0.76 -6.69
CA GLU A 98 24.26 -1.26 -5.46
C GLU A 98 22.83 -1.73 -5.71
N LEU A 99 21.99 -0.90 -6.36
CA LEU A 99 20.62 -1.31 -6.66
C LEU A 99 20.58 -2.49 -7.65
N ALA A 100 21.40 -2.44 -8.70
CA ALA A 100 21.47 -3.53 -9.66
C ALA A 100 21.91 -4.84 -9.00
N GLY A 101 22.90 -4.78 -8.10
CA GLY A 101 23.33 -5.92 -7.29
C GLY A 101 22.23 -6.43 -6.36
N GLY A 102 21.53 -5.54 -5.66
CA GLY A 102 20.42 -5.90 -4.78
C GLY A 102 19.21 -6.49 -5.50
N LEU A 103 18.96 -6.08 -6.74
CA LEU A 103 17.92 -6.65 -7.61
C LEU A 103 18.41 -7.87 -8.41
N ASN A 104 19.71 -8.21 -8.34
CA ASN A 104 20.36 -9.24 -9.13
C ASN A 104 20.15 -9.07 -10.65
N VAL A 105 20.30 -7.84 -11.15
CA VAL A 105 20.14 -7.46 -12.56
C VAL A 105 21.38 -6.73 -13.08
N ASN A 106 21.52 -6.65 -14.40
CA ASN A 106 22.62 -5.89 -15.00
C ASN A 106 22.41 -4.37 -14.80
N PRO A 107 23.42 -3.60 -14.34
CA PRO A 107 23.34 -2.13 -14.23
C PRO A 107 22.86 -1.42 -15.51
N SER A 108 23.30 -1.90 -16.68
CA SER A 108 22.87 -1.34 -17.97
C SER A 108 21.39 -1.57 -18.25
N ALA A 109 20.85 -2.74 -17.87
CA ALA A 109 19.43 -3.07 -18.00
C ALA A 109 18.59 -2.19 -17.07
N LEU A 110 19.02 -2.02 -15.81
CA LEU A 110 18.36 -1.15 -14.83
C LEU A 110 18.23 0.29 -15.34
N VAL A 111 19.33 0.90 -15.77
CA VAL A 111 19.33 2.27 -16.30
C VAL A 111 18.46 2.39 -17.54
N SER A 112 18.55 1.42 -18.44
CA SER A 112 17.77 1.41 -19.69
C SER A 112 16.28 1.29 -19.43
N VAL A 113 15.86 0.48 -18.46
CA VAL A 113 14.44 0.36 -18.08
C VAL A 113 13.95 1.64 -17.41
N ILE A 114 14.70 2.23 -16.47
CA ILE A 114 14.28 3.47 -15.81
C ILE A 114 14.15 4.61 -16.83
N SER A 115 15.14 4.76 -17.72
CA SER A 115 15.11 5.75 -18.80
C SER A 115 13.99 5.47 -19.81
N GLY A 116 13.83 4.22 -20.24
CA GLY A 116 12.78 3.81 -21.18
C GLY A 116 11.37 4.03 -20.64
N CYS A 117 11.13 3.68 -19.37
CA CYS A 117 9.84 3.88 -18.72
C CYS A 117 9.53 5.35 -18.40
N SER A 118 10.51 6.25 -18.46
CA SER A 118 10.24 7.70 -18.38
C SER A 118 9.65 8.29 -19.67
N ARG A 119 9.61 7.50 -20.76
CA ARG A 119 9.08 7.90 -22.08
C ARG A 119 7.75 7.19 -22.38
N PRO A 120 6.96 7.69 -23.35
CA PRO A 120 5.74 7.01 -23.78
C PRO A 120 6.00 5.56 -24.22
N ILE A 121 5.13 4.63 -23.81
CA ILE A 121 5.29 3.20 -24.11
C ILE A 121 4.60 2.84 -25.43
N PRO A 122 5.33 2.23 -26.40
CA PRO A 122 4.73 1.76 -27.64
C PRO A 122 3.73 0.63 -27.40
N ASP A 123 2.81 0.43 -28.33
CA ASP A 123 1.80 -0.62 -28.26
C ASP A 123 2.45 -2.02 -28.25
N PRO A 124 2.21 -2.86 -27.22
CA PRO A 124 2.81 -4.19 -27.12
C PRO A 124 2.14 -5.27 -27.99
N ASP A 125 0.97 -5.03 -28.58
CA ASP A 125 0.19 -6.04 -29.31
C ASP A 125 0.97 -6.79 -30.40
N PRO A 126 1.75 -6.12 -31.27
CA PRO A 126 2.54 -6.79 -32.29
C PRO A 126 3.56 -7.80 -31.72
N PHE A 127 3.88 -7.69 -30.43
CA PHE A 127 4.92 -8.48 -29.77
C PHE A 127 4.39 -9.62 -28.92
N PHE A 128 3.07 -9.85 -28.87
CA PHE A 128 2.50 -11.00 -28.14
C PHE A 128 2.61 -12.32 -28.91
N GLN A 129 2.71 -12.28 -30.25
CA GLN A 129 2.55 -13.46 -31.12
C GLN A 129 3.83 -14.29 -31.36
N GLU A 130 5.01 -13.84 -30.96
CA GLU A 130 6.29 -14.53 -31.27
C GLU A 130 6.51 -15.89 -30.56
N GLN A 131 5.51 -16.49 -29.90
CA GLN A 131 5.65 -17.78 -29.21
C GLN A 131 4.98 -18.98 -29.91
N THR A 132 4.19 -18.81 -30.96
CA THR A 132 3.47 -19.93 -31.60
C THR A 132 4.14 -20.53 -32.84
N SER A 133 5.30 -20.04 -33.30
CA SER A 133 5.86 -20.43 -34.61
C SER A 133 7.21 -21.17 -34.57
N LYS A 134 7.42 -22.10 -33.63
CA LYS A 134 8.59 -23.02 -33.70
C LYS A 134 8.37 -24.50 -33.36
N GLU A 135 7.17 -24.95 -33.04
CA GLU A 135 6.88 -26.38 -32.92
C GLU A 135 5.60 -26.70 -33.70
N ASN A 136 5.78 -27.38 -34.83
CA ASN A 136 4.81 -28.07 -35.70
C ASN A 136 4.84 -27.59 -37.15
N SER A 137 5.86 -28.06 -37.88
CA SER A 137 5.73 -28.30 -39.32
C SER A 137 6.72 -29.38 -39.75
N THR A 138 6.46 -30.61 -39.34
CA THR A 138 6.84 -31.78 -40.14
C THR A 138 5.61 -32.18 -40.93
N ASP A 139 5.78 -32.15 -42.24
CA ASP A 139 5.01 -32.84 -43.29
C ASP A 139 3.51 -32.58 -43.36
N LEU A 140 3.09 -31.86 -44.42
CA LEU A 140 2.34 -32.46 -45.54
C LEU A 140 2.23 -31.47 -46.70
N VAL A 141 2.12 -32.06 -47.88
CA VAL A 141 2.36 -31.50 -49.20
C VAL A 141 1.24 -30.56 -49.67
N ALA A 142 1.69 -29.54 -50.41
CA ALA A 142 1.01 -28.61 -51.32
C ALA A 142 -0.46 -28.89 -51.72
N GLU A 143 -1.27 -27.82 -51.69
CA GLU A 143 -1.97 -27.34 -52.87
C GLU A 143 -2.33 -25.84 -52.74
N GLU A 144 -2.29 -25.15 -53.88
CA GLU A 144 -2.15 -23.71 -54.06
C GLU A 144 -3.44 -22.90 -53.75
N SER A 145 -3.29 -21.75 -53.08
CA SER A 145 -4.12 -20.58 -53.36
C SER A 145 -3.31 -19.31 -53.14
N VAL A 146 -3.07 -18.59 -54.23
CA VAL A 146 -2.32 -17.34 -54.27
C VAL A 146 -3.26 -16.20 -53.85
N GLU A 147 -3.20 -15.81 -52.58
CA GLU A 147 -3.59 -14.45 -52.18
C GLU A 147 -2.35 -13.72 -51.67
N THR A 148 -2.08 -12.59 -52.32
CA THR A 148 -0.95 -11.70 -52.08
C THR A 148 -1.12 -10.98 -50.75
N ASN A 149 -0.78 -11.65 -49.65
CA ASN A 149 -0.57 -11.00 -48.38
C ASN A 149 0.77 -10.25 -48.42
N VAL A 150 0.69 -8.93 -48.43
CA VAL A 150 1.80 -8.02 -48.17
C VAL A 150 2.34 -8.35 -46.76
N VAL A 151 3.37 -9.17 -46.70
CA VAL A 151 4.10 -9.46 -45.47
C VAL A 151 4.86 -8.19 -45.09
N SER A 152 4.25 -7.36 -44.23
CA SER A 152 4.99 -6.34 -43.50
C SER A 152 6.13 -7.03 -42.73
N PRO A 153 7.36 -6.50 -42.75
CA PRO A 153 8.46 -7.11 -42.01
C PRO A 153 8.10 -7.19 -40.52
N PRO A 154 8.50 -8.27 -39.81
CA PRO A 154 8.20 -8.41 -38.39
C PRO A 154 8.76 -7.20 -37.64
N ALA A 155 7.88 -6.48 -36.95
CA ALA A 155 8.26 -5.29 -36.20
C ALA A 155 9.32 -5.67 -35.16
N GLU A 156 10.52 -5.11 -35.28
CA GLU A 156 11.60 -5.42 -34.37
C GLU A 156 11.23 -4.99 -32.94
N LEU A 157 11.33 -5.93 -31.98
CA LEU A 157 10.98 -5.67 -30.59
C LEU A 157 11.73 -4.43 -30.05
N PRO A 158 11.04 -3.41 -29.53
CA PRO A 158 11.69 -2.23 -28.96
C PRO A 158 12.68 -2.61 -27.86
N TYR A 159 13.79 -1.87 -27.76
CA TYR A 159 14.89 -2.20 -26.84
C TYR A 159 14.43 -2.38 -25.38
N LEU A 160 13.48 -1.56 -24.92
CA LEU A 160 12.87 -1.71 -23.59
C LEU A 160 12.23 -3.09 -23.40
N PHE A 161 11.39 -3.53 -24.35
CA PHE A 161 10.73 -4.83 -24.30
C PHE A 161 11.72 -5.99 -24.49
N LYS A 162 12.80 -5.82 -25.28
CA LYS A 162 13.90 -6.80 -25.37
C LYS A 162 14.60 -7.02 -24.03
N ILE A 163 14.77 -5.98 -23.21
CA ILE A 163 15.34 -6.13 -21.86
C ILE A 163 14.33 -6.80 -20.93
N LEU A 164 13.09 -6.31 -20.94
CA LEU A 164 12.01 -6.77 -20.06
C LEU A 164 11.51 -8.18 -20.39
N SER A 165 11.85 -8.73 -21.56
CA SER A 165 11.49 -10.10 -21.95
C SER A 165 12.30 -11.19 -21.23
N LYS A 166 13.41 -10.82 -20.60
CA LYS A 166 14.28 -11.77 -19.87
C LYS A 166 13.77 -12.00 -18.46
N LYS A 167 13.65 -13.26 -18.04
CA LYS A 167 13.17 -13.64 -16.69
C LYS A 167 14.04 -13.07 -15.56
N GLU A 168 15.35 -12.99 -15.75
CA GLU A 168 16.28 -12.36 -14.79
C GLU A 168 15.93 -10.89 -14.50
N ASN A 169 15.28 -10.20 -15.44
CA ASN A 169 14.89 -8.81 -15.33
C ASN A 169 13.47 -8.60 -14.77
N ALA A 170 12.81 -9.64 -14.27
CA ALA A 170 11.48 -9.52 -13.64
C ALA A 170 11.40 -8.43 -12.54
N PRO A 171 12.43 -8.21 -11.69
CA PRO A 171 12.40 -7.13 -10.70
C PRO A 171 12.32 -5.72 -11.32
N LEU A 172 12.76 -5.54 -12.57
CA LEU A 172 12.74 -4.23 -13.27
C LEU A 172 11.32 -3.75 -13.58
N TYR A 173 10.31 -4.64 -13.56
CA TYR A 173 8.92 -4.22 -13.70
C TYR A 173 8.46 -3.36 -12.52
N LYS A 174 8.92 -3.64 -11.29
CA LYS A 174 8.64 -2.80 -10.11
C LYS A 174 9.31 -1.42 -10.25
N ALA A 175 10.52 -1.37 -10.81
CA ALA A 175 11.20 -0.11 -11.10
C ALA A 175 10.46 0.71 -12.17
N CYS A 176 10.00 0.05 -13.24
CA CYS A 176 9.19 0.69 -14.28
C CYS A 176 7.85 1.21 -13.73
N TYR A 177 7.18 0.41 -12.89
CA TYR A 177 5.96 0.81 -12.17
C TYR A 177 6.18 2.10 -11.38
N ALA A 178 7.23 2.16 -10.56
CA ALA A 178 7.55 3.35 -9.76
C ALA A 178 7.76 4.61 -10.63
N VAL A 179 8.41 4.47 -11.78
CA VAL A 179 8.58 5.57 -12.74
C VAL A 179 7.24 6.02 -13.32
N LYS A 180 6.41 5.07 -13.77
CA LYS A 180 5.13 5.35 -14.44
C LYS A 180 4.09 5.99 -13.53
N ILE A 181 4.00 5.52 -12.28
CA ILE A 181 3.12 6.12 -11.29
C ILE A 181 3.57 7.54 -10.96
N LYS A 182 4.88 7.78 -10.78
CA LYS A 182 5.41 9.13 -10.54
C LYS A 182 5.18 10.08 -11.72
N SER A 183 5.15 9.57 -12.96
CA SER A 183 4.85 10.39 -14.14
C SER A 183 3.36 10.51 -14.47
N GLY A 184 2.47 9.83 -13.73
CA GLY A 184 1.03 9.76 -14.04
C GLY A 184 0.71 9.04 -15.36
N ASP A 185 1.65 8.25 -15.92
CA ASP A 185 1.45 7.50 -17.17
C ASP A 185 0.91 6.09 -16.86
N TYR A 186 -0.36 6.07 -16.45
CA TYR A 186 -1.09 4.85 -16.08
C TYR A 186 -1.31 3.92 -17.28
N ASP A 187 -1.55 4.46 -18.47
CA ASP A 187 -1.77 3.67 -19.69
C ASP A 187 -0.48 2.99 -20.15
N GLY A 188 0.65 3.70 -20.08
CA GLY A 188 1.96 3.14 -20.35
C GLY A 188 2.32 2.01 -19.39
N TRP A 189 1.96 2.13 -18.10
CA TRP A 189 2.13 1.04 -17.15
C TRP A 189 1.29 -0.20 -17.51
N GLU A 190 0.01 -0.06 -17.84
CA GLU A 190 -0.85 -1.21 -18.19
C GLU A 190 -0.28 -2.00 -19.37
N LYS A 191 0.29 -1.33 -20.38
CA LYS A 191 0.98 -1.98 -21.51
C LYS A 191 2.20 -2.80 -21.07
N ILE A 192 3.05 -2.23 -20.21
CA ILE A 192 4.23 -2.92 -19.67
C ILE A 192 3.79 -4.14 -18.85
N HIS A 193 2.78 -3.97 -18.00
CA HIS A 193 2.26 -5.04 -17.15
C HIS A 193 1.67 -6.17 -17.99
N ALA A 194 0.83 -5.86 -18.98
CA ALA A 194 0.27 -6.85 -19.90
C ALA A 194 1.34 -7.62 -20.66
N PHE A 195 2.42 -6.96 -21.08
CA PHE A 195 3.56 -7.63 -21.72
C PHE A 195 4.27 -8.63 -20.79
N GLY A 196 4.58 -8.21 -19.56
CA GLY A 196 5.23 -9.09 -18.59
C GLY A 196 4.38 -10.29 -18.22
N GLU A 197 3.06 -10.09 -18.12
CA GLU A 197 2.11 -11.16 -17.90
C GLU A 197 2.01 -12.10 -19.08
N MET A 198 1.82 -11.59 -20.30
CA MET A 198 1.64 -12.44 -21.46
C MET A 198 2.86 -13.28 -21.79
N ARG A 199 4.06 -12.78 -21.50
CA ARG A 199 5.31 -13.55 -21.63
C ARG A 199 5.63 -14.45 -20.43
N ASN A 200 4.76 -14.54 -19.42
CA ASN A 200 4.94 -15.32 -18.18
C ASN A 200 6.27 -15.02 -17.47
N ILE A 201 6.61 -13.73 -17.38
CA ILE A 201 7.85 -13.23 -16.76
C ILE A 201 7.63 -12.90 -15.30
N LEU A 202 6.48 -12.29 -15.01
CA LEU A 202 6.06 -11.95 -13.66
C LEU A 202 5.49 -13.18 -12.97
N SER A 203 5.76 -13.32 -11.67
CA SER A 203 5.03 -14.28 -10.86
C SER A 203 3.59 -13.80 -10.65
N PRO A 204 2.61 -14.72 -10.52
CA PRO A 204 1.21 -14.34 -10.29
C PRO A 204 1.03 -13.40 -9.10
N GLU A 205 1.77 -13.62 -8.01
CA GLU A 205 1.71 -12.79 -6.80
C GLU A 205 2.25 -11.38 -7.03
N THR A 206 3.40 -11.26 -7.69
CA THR A 206 3.99 -9.96 -8.03
C THR A 206 3.04 -9.18 -8.94
N SER A 207 2.46 -9.86 -9.91
CA SER A 207 1.53 -9.29 -10.86
C SER A 207 0.23 -8.81 -10.23
N LEU A 208 -0.34 -9.64 -9.35
CA LEU A 208 -1.51 -9.31 -8.54
C LEU A 208 -1.25 -8.06 -7.70
N ALA A 209 -0.12 -8.01 -6.98
CA ALA A 209 0.25 -6.87 -6.16
C ALA A 209 0.39 -5.59 -6.99
N LEU A 210 1.02 -5.68 -8.17
CA LEU A 210 1.14 -4.56 -9.10
C LEU A 210 -0.23 -4.10 -9.64
N ARG A 211 -1.14 -5.03 -9.97
CA ARG A 211 -2.49 -4.71 -10.46
C ARG A 211 -3.31 -3.97 -9.41
N ILE A 212 -3.27 -4.44 -8.16
CA ILE A 212 -3.99 -3.80 -7.05
C ILE A 212 -3.36 -2.45 -6.74
N SER A 213 -2.04 -2.37 -6.68
CA SER A 213 -1.31 -1.10 -6.44
C SER A 213 -1.66 -0.07 -7.50
N TYR A 214 -1.68 -0.44 -8.78
CA TYR A 214 -2.11 0.42 -9.87
C TYR A 214 -3.50 1.02 -9.61
N THR A 215 -4.44 0.19 -9.15
CA THR A 215 -5.81 0.61 -8.85
C THR A 215 -5.85 1.68 -7.75
N LEU A 216 -5.03 1.51 -6.71
CA LEU A 216 -4.95 2.44 -5.58
C LEU A 216 -4.33 3.79 -5.93
N HIS A 217 -3.53 3.87 -7.00
CA HIS A 217 -2.85 5.12 -7.41
C HIS A 217 -3.52 5.80 -8.61
N SER A 218 -4.25 5.06 -9.43
CA SER A 218 -4.93 5.58 -10.62
C SER A 218 -6.41 5.87 -10.41
N ASP A 219 -6.98 5.35 -9.32
CA ASP A 219 -8.42 5.32 -9.05
C ASP A 219 -9.24 4.62 -10.16
N ARG A 220 -8.59 3.82 -11.02
CA ARG A 220 -9.23 3.09 -12.14
C ARG A 220 -9.65 1.67 -11.74
N GLY A 221 -10.96 1.52 -11.50
CA GLY A 221 -11.59 0.27 -11.09
C GLY A 221 -11.61 0.09 -9.57
N SER A 222 -12.22 -0.98 -9.08
CA SER A 222 -12.39 -1.20 -7.64
C SER A 222 -11.22 -1.97 -7.03
N ALA A 223 -10.42 -1.27 -6.20
CA ALA A 223 -9.35 -1.90 -5.42
C ALA A 223 -9.90 -2.98 -4.49
N TYR A 224 -11.06 -2.73 -3.86
CA TYR A 224 -11.73 -3.71 -3.01
C TYR A 224 -12.06 -5.00 -3.77
N LYS A 225 -12.71 -4.91 -4.94
CA LYS A 225 -13.08 -6.11 -5.75
C LYS A 225 -11.83 -6.92 -6.14
N ARG A 226 -10.74 -6.25 -6.52
CA ARG A 226 -9.47 -6.91 -6.87
C ARG A 226 -8.77 -7.54 -5.67
N ILE A 227 -8.75 -6.87 -4.51
CA ILE A 227 -8.21 -7.42 -3.26
C ILE A 227 -9.01 -8.64 -2.82
N TYR A 228 -10.33 -8.53 -2.82
CA TYR A 228 -11.23 -9.63 -2.47
C TYR A 228 -11.03 -10.83 -3.40
N SER A 229 -10.96 -10.59 -4.72
CA SER A 229 -10.76 -11.64 -5.72
C SER A 229 -9.38 -12.29 -5.62
N GLY A 230 -8.33 -11.48 -5.48
CA GLY A 230 -6.97 -11.96 -5.26
C GLY A 230 -6.87 -12.80 -3.99
N GLY A 231 -7.60 -12.40 -2.94
CA GLY A 231 -7.57 -13.11 -1.68
C GLY A 231 -8.24 -14.48 -1.69
N ARG A 232 -9.04 -14.77 -2.71
CA ARG A 232 -9.66 -16.08 -2.93
C ARG A 232 -8.74 -17.04 -3.67
N LEU A 233 -7.58 -16.62 -4.17
CA LEU A 233 -6.67 -17.51 -4.88
C LEU A 233 -6.08 -18.54 -3.92
N LYS A 234 -6.16 -19.84 -4.28
CA LYS A 234 -5.65 -20.94 -3.47
C LYS A 234 -4.13 -20.95 -3.31
N SER A 235 -3.40 -20.34 -4.24
CA SER A 235 -1.95 -20.49 -4.40
C SER A 235 -1.10 -19.40 -3.72
N LEU A 236 -1.67 -18.55 -2.86
CA LEU A 236 -0.91 -17.45 -2.24
C LEU A 236 0.08 -17.92 -1.16
N SER A 237 1.34 -17.55 -1.34
CA SER A 237 2.42 -17.64 -0.36
C SER A 237 2.17 -16.73 0.85
N GLU A 238 2.93 -16.92 1.95
CA GLU A 238 2.85 -16.04 3.12
C GLU A 238 3.26 -14.59 2.77
N GLU A 239 4.23 -14.40 1.86
CA GLU A 239 4.60 -13.08 1.36
C GLU A 239 3.46 -12.46 0.54
N GLY A 240 2.84 -13.23 -0.35
CA GLY A 240 1.67 -12.81 -1.13
C GLY A 240 0.49 -12.41 -0.25
N LYS A 241 0.22 -13.16 0.83
CA LYS A 241 -0.79 -12.81 1.84
C LYS A 241 -0.42 -11.52 2.58
N SER A 242 0.85 -11.35 2.98
CA SER A 242 1.34 -10.13 3.63
C SER A 242 1.14 -8.90 2.74
N ASP A 243 1.54 -8.97 1.46
CA ASP A 243 1.38 -7.89 0.50
C ASP A 243 -0.09 -7.54 0.26
N LEU A 244 -0.96 -8.55 0.15
CA LEU A 244 -2.39 -8.32 -0.07
C LEU A 244 -3.06 -7.65 1.13
N LEU A 245 -2.73 -8.08 2.36
CA LEU A 245 -3.17 -7.46 3.60
C LEU A 245 -2.66 -6.02 3.74
N TYR A 246 -1.40 -5.76 3.36
CA TYR A 246 -0.81 -4.43 3.33
C TYR A 246 -1.58 -3.51 2.36
N LEU A 247 -1.87 -3.98 1.15
CA LEU A 247 -2.63 -3.22 0.16
C LEU A 247 -4.06 -2.94 0.62
N TYR A 248 -4.69 -3.88 1.33
CA TYR A 248 -5.99 -3.65 1.96
C TYR A 248 -5.93 -2.63 3.10
N GLY A 249 -4.89 -2.67 3.93
CA GLY A 249 -4.63 -1.65 4.93
C GLY A 249 -4.52 -0.25 4.31
N LYS A 250 -3.80 -0.13 3.19
CA LYS A 250 -3.72 1.13 2.42
C LYS A 250 -5.08 1.59 1.89
N PHE A 251 -5.83 0.68 1.27
CA PHE A 251 -7.19 0.98 0.78
C PHE A 251 -8.08 1.55 1.91
N LEU A 252 -8.13 0.87 3.06
CA LEU A 252 -8.94 1.31 4.19
C LEU A 252 -8.47 2.64 4.78
N ARG A 253 -7.15 2.91 4.78
CA ARG A 253 -6.61 4.20 5.21
C ARG A 253 -7.09 5.33 4.30
N ASN A 254 -7.10 5.11 2.99
CA ASN A 254 -7.57 6.09 2.02
C ASN A 254 -9.07 6.40 2.19
N LEU A 255 -9.86 5.45 2.72
CA LEU A 255 -11.26 5.65 3.10
C LEU A 255 -11.47 6.27 4.49
N GLY A 256 -10.39 6.62 5.21
CA GLY A 256 -10.47 7.13 6.59
C GLY A 256 -10.83 6.07 7.64
N LYS A 257 -10.87 4.78 7.28
CA LYS A 257 -11.15 3.66 8.21
C LYS A 257 -9.86 3.27 8.96
N PHE A 258 -9.34 4.17 9.81
CA PHE A 258 -8.01 4.06 10.42
C PHE A 258 -7.82 2.85 11.34
N ASP A 259 -8.81 2.50 12.17
CA ASP A 259 -8.72 1.34 13.07
C ASP A 259 -8.63 0.03 12.29
N SER A 260 -9.50 -0.15 11.29
CA SER A 260 -9.47 -1.29 10.38
C SER A 260 -8.15 -1.36 9.63
N SER A 261 -7.69 -0.22 9.11
CA SER A 261 -6.42 -0.11 8.39
C SER A 261 -5.22 -0.53 9.25
N ALA A 262 -5.10 0.00 10.48
CA ALA A 262 -4.04 -0.35 11.42
C ALA A 262 -4.06 -1.84 11.77
N ARG A 263 -5.25 -2.43 11.95
CA ARG A 263 -5.40 -3.88 12.15
C ARG A 263 -4.80 -4.68 10.99
N TYR A 264 -5.04 -4.27 9.74
CA TYR A 264 -4.52 -5.00 8.58
C TYR A 264 -3.03 -4.81 8.32
N PHE A 265 -2.47 -3.64 8.64
CA PHE A 265 -1.03 -3.47 8.66
C PHE A 265 -0.38 -4.38 9.71
N TRP A 266 -0.98 -4.53 10.90
CA TRP A 266 -0.52 -5.48 11.89
C TRP A 266 -0.62 -6.95 11.45
N MET A 267 -1.74 -7.32 10.82
CA MET A 267 -1.91 -8.65 10.26
C MET A 267 -0.86 -8.95 9.20
N SER A 268 -0.59 -7.99 8.30
CA SER A 268 0.41 -8.15 7.26
C SER A 268 1.78 -8.51 7.86
N ALA A 269 2.14 -7.87 8.98
CA ALA A 269 3.39 -8.10 9.73
C ALA A 269 3.50 -9.52 10.31
N SER A 270 2.35 -10.19 10.55
CA SER A 270 2.30 -11.56 11.08
C SER A 270 2.53 -12.62 10.00
N TYR A 271 2.35 -12.26 8.73
CA TYR A 271 2.64 -13.13 7.58
C TYR A 271 4.03 -12.85 6.99
N GLY A 272 4.44 -11.58 6.93
CA GLY A 272 5.73 -11.16 6.35
C GLY A 272 6.01 -9.68 6.58
N SER A 273 7.21 -9.20 6.22
CA SER A 273 7.60 -7.78 6.27
C SER A 273 7.23 -7.07 7.60
N LYS A 274 7.64 -7.66 8.72
CA LYS A 274 7.28 -7.22 10.08
C LYS A 274 7.49 -5.73 10.33
N GLU A 275 8.61 -5.19 9.85
CA GLU A 275 8.96 -3.78 10.03
C GLU A 275 8.02 -2.85 9.27
N ARG A 276 7.75 -3.15 7.98
CA ARG A 276 6.80 -2.40 7.16
C ARG A 276 5.43 -2.31 7.80
N GLY A 277 4.90 -3.45 8.29
CA GLY A 277 3.59 -3.46 8.95
C GLY A 277 3.55 -2.63 10.23
N ARG A 278 4.62 -2.61 11.04
CA ARG A 278 4.71 -1.78 12.25
C ARG A 278 4.74 -0.29 11.93
N ILE A 279 5.57 0.12 10.98
CA ILE A 279 5.69 1.53 10.56
C ILE A 279 4.35 2.05 10.04
N GLU A 280 3.71 1.32 9.13
CA GLU A 280 2.41 1.75 8.58
C GLU A 280 1.31 1.76 9.65
N THR A 281 1.34 0.83 10.60
CA THR A 281 0.44 0.87 11.76
C THR A 281 0.68 2.16 12.55
N ALA A 282 1.92 2.51 12.86
CA ALA A 282 2.27 3.73 13.60
C ALA A 282 1.82 5.00 12.85
N LYS A 283 2.10 5.10 11.55
CA LYS A 283 1.62 6.21 10.70
C LYS A 283 0.10 6.36 10.75
N THR A 284 -0.61 5.24 10.67
CA THR A 284 -2.09 5.21 10.68
C THR A 284 -2.65 5.61 12.05
N LEU A 285 -2.06 5.12 13.14
CA LEU A 285 -2.42 5.54 14.50
C LEU A 285 -2.18 7.03 14.71
N LEU A 286 -1.09 7.58 14.15
CA LEU A 286 -0.78 9.01 14.24
C LEU A 286 -1.85 9.87 13.54
N ALA A 287 -2.27 9.52 12.32
CA ALA A 287 -3.34 10.23 11.61
C ALA A 287 -4.69 10.20 12.35
N SER A 288 -4.97 9.13 13.10
CA SER A 288 -6.16 9.07 13.98
C SER A 288 -6.02 9.84 15.30
N GLY A 289 -4.95 10.63 15.48
CA GLY A 289 -4.70 11.44 16.68
C GLY A 289 -4.12 10.66 17.86
N ARG A 290 -3.69 9.41 17.68
CA ARG A 290 -3.23 8.52 18.75
C ARG A 290 -1.70 8.49 18.86
N LYS A 291 -1.08 9.67 19.02
CA LYS A 291 0.39 9.83 19.07
C LYS A 291 1.07 8.87 20.05
N GLN A 292 0.56 8.72 21.27
CA GLN A 292 1.17 7.85 22.29
C GLN A 292 1.20 6.38 21.84
N GLU A 293 0.11 5.90 21.23
CA GLU A 293 0.00 4.52 20.76
C GLU A 293 0.85 4.30 19.51
N ALA A 294 0.88 5.28 18.60
CA ALA A 294 1.76 5.27 17.43
C ALA A 294 3.24 5.14 17.83
N CYS A 295 3.70 5.96 18.78
CA CYS A 295 5.08 5.96 19.22
C CYS A 295 5.46 4.71 20.02
N ALA A 296 4.50 4.03 20.66
CA ALA A 296 4.73 2.75 21.31
C ALA A 296 5.02 1.60 20.31
N GLN A 297 4.65 1.77 19.03
CA GLN A 297 4.90 0.75 17.99
C GLN A 297 6.31 0.80 17.41
N ILE A 298 7.03 1.89 17.62
CA ILE A 298 8.33 2.12 17.02
C ILE A 298 9.39 1.86 18.09
N ALA A 299 10.43 1.10 17.73
CA ALA A 299 11.56 0.88 18.62
C ALA A 299 12.38 2.16 18.81
N LYS A 300 12.95 2.36 20.01
CA LYS A 300 13.96 3.41 20.22
C LYS A 300 15.15 3.14 19.30
N GLY A 301 15.56 4.13 18.51
CA GLY A 301 16.64 3.97 17.54
C GLY A 301 16.22 3.37 16.19
N PHE A 302 14.92 3.41 15.86
CA PHE A 302 14.42 3.16 14.51
C PHE A 302 15.22 3.97 13.47
N SER A 303 15.62 3.30 12.38
CA SER A 303 16.35 3.90 11.27
C SER A 303 15.37 4.26 10.16
N PRO A 304 15.08 5.54 9.93
CA PRO A 304 14.13 5.95 8.91
C PRO A 304 14.68 5.71 7.51
N GLY A 305 13.83 5.19 6.64
CA GLY A 305 14.12 4.94 5.24
C GLY A 305 13.76 6.08 4.30
N ASP A 306 12.84 6.98 4.71
CA ASP A 306 12.37 8.11 3.90
C ASP A 306 12.01 9.34 4.76
N GLU A 307 11.58 10.43 4.11
CA GLU A 307 11.15 11.68 4.76
C GLU A 307 10.02 11.46 5.77
N SER A 308 9.01 10.65 5.43
CA SER A 308 7.84 10.43 6.28
C SER A 308 8.21 9.66 7.54
N GLU A 309 9.12 8.71 7.42
CA GLU A 309 9.67 7.92 8.52
C GLU A 309 10.60 8.75 9.41
N GLU A 310 11.44 9.63 8.85
CA GLU A 310 12.27 10.54 9.65
C GLU A 310 11.39 11.54 10.41
N LEU A 311 10.31 12.02 9.80
CA LEU A 311 9.36 12.87 10.49
C LEU A 311 8.66 12.13 11.64
N LEU A 312 8.26 10.88 11.42
CA LEU A 312 7.66 10.03 12.44
C LEU A 312 8.64 9.79 13.60
N ASN A 313 9.91 9.51 13.29
CA ASN A 313 11.00 9.34 14.26
C ASN A 313 11.15 10.60 15.13
N ARG A 314 11.09 11.80 14.52
CA ARG A 314 11.11 13.07 15.27
C ARG A 314 9.90 13.17 16.18
N ILE A 315 8.69 13.07 15.64
CA ILE A 315 7.45 13.19 16.41
C ILE A 315 7.46 12.31 17.66
N CYS A 316 8.03 11.10 17.57
CA CYS A 316 8.06 10.14 18.66
C CYS A 316 9.25 10.27 19.62
N PHE A 317 10.43 10.65 19.15
CA PHE A 317 11.66 10.58 19.96
C PHE A 317 12.45 11.88 20.05
N LYS A 318 12.30 12.80 19.10
CA LYS A 318 12.98 14.10 19.08
C LYS A 318 11.94 15.22 19.14
N ASN A 319 11.86 15.91 20.27
CA ASN A 319 11.06 17.13 20.31
C ASN A 319 11.60 18.11 19.27
N PHE A 320 10.72 18.77 18.51
CA PHE A 320 11.12 19.92 17.71
C PHE A 320 11.69 20.95 18.68
N GLU A 321 13.00 21.21 18.60
CA GLU A 321 13.64 22.26 19.38
C GLU A 321 12.86 23.55 19.09
N ASP A 322 12.29 24.16 20.13
CA ASP A 322 11.46 25.38 20.11
C ASP A 322 9.97 25.27 19.74
N GLY A 323 9.39 24.07 19.73
CA GLY A 323 7.92 23.90 19.75
C GLY A 323 7.19 24.18 18.42
N HIS A 324 7.89 24.65 17.39
CA HIS A 324 7.36 24.78 16.03
C HIS A 324 8.41 24.38 14.98
N PRO A 325 8.04 23.57 13.96
CA PRO A 325 8.95 23.27 12.86
C PRO A 325 9.31 24.56 12.09
N GLY A 326 10.58 24.68 11.67
CA GLY A 326 11.08 25.79 10.87
C GLY A 326 10.27 26.01 9.58
N GLN A 327 10.30 27.22 9.02
CA GLN A 327 9.50 27.57 7.85
C GLN A 327 9.90 26.76 6.61
N GLU A 328 11.18 26.49 6.45
CA GLU A 328 11.79 25.71 5.37
C GLU A 328 11.31 24.25 5.44
N LEU A 329 11.29 23.67 6.64
CA LEU A 329 10.77 22.33 6.88
C LEU A 329 9.27 22.26 6.56
N LEU A 330 8.49 23.27 6.94
CA LEU A 330 7.07 23.33 6.59
C LEU A 330 6.84 23.48 5.08
N LYS A 331 7.68 24.25 4.37
CA LYS A 331 7.64 24.33 2.89
C LYS A 331 7.92 22.96 2.29
N ALA A 332 8.99 22.28 2.73
CA ALA A 332 9.34 20.94 2.27
C ALA A 332 8.20 19.93 2.49
N ILE A 333 7.57 19.94 3.67
CA ILE A 333 6.46 19.04 4.00
C ILE A 333 5.22 19.34 3.15
N ARG A 334 4.94 20.60 2.83
CA ARG A 334 3.83 20.96 1.93
C ARG A 334 4.05 20.40 0.52
N ILE A 335 5.27 20.53 -0.02
CA ILE A 335 5.64 19.98 -1.33
C ILE A 335 5.51 18.45 -1.33
N LEU A 336 6.06 17.79 -0.31
CA LEU A 336 5.95 16.33 -0.18
C LEU A 336 4.48 15.89 -0.11
N ASN A 337 3.65 16.60 0.66
CA ASN A 337 2.25 16.27 0.81
C ASN A 337 1.41 16.57 -0.45
N SER A 338 1.84 17.51 -1.30
CA SER A 338 1.20 17.74 -2.61
C SER A 338 1.58 16.65 -3.62
N ASP A 339 2.80 16.14 -3.57
CA ASP A 339 3.27 15.08 -4.46
C ASP A 339 2.69 13.71 -4.08
N ALA A 340 2.69 13.40 -2.79
CA ALA A 340 2.11 12.18 -2.24
C ALA A 340 1.66 12.40 -0.79
N SER A 341 0.36 12.36 -0.54
CA SER A 341 -0.19 12.48 0.81
C SER A 341 0.28 11.33 1.70
N ASP A 342 0.91 11.64 2.84
CA ASP A 342 1.26 10.67 3.88
C ASP A 342 0.66 11.13 5.22
N PRO A 343 0.09 10.20 6.01
CA PRO A 343 -0.46 10.46 7.35
C PRO A 343 0.42 11.33 8.26
N VAL A 344 1.74 11.17 8.19
CA VAL A 344 2.68 11.87 9.05
C VAL A 344 2.78 13.35 8.66
N TYR A 345 2.75 13.65 7.35
CA TYR A 345 2.76 15.03 6.85
C TYR A 345 1.46 15.74 7.21
N GLU A 346 0.31 15.09 6.99
CA GLU A 346 -1.00 15.65 7.33
C GLU A 346 -1.11 16.00 8.81
N TYR A 347 -0.65 15.10 9.68
CA TYR A 347 -0.58 15.33 11.12
C TYR A 347 0.22 16.59 11.47
N LEU A 348 1.41 16.77 10.90
CA LEU A 348 2.24 17.93 11.20
C LEU A 348 1.67 19.23 10.63
N LEU A 349 1.01 19.17 9.46
CA LEU A 349 0.34 20.31 8.85
C LEU A 349 -0.96 20.70 9.59
N GLY A 350 -1.34 19.99 10.65
CA GLY A 350 -2.56 20.24 11.41
C GLY A 350 -3.83 19.91 10.63
N ARG A 351 -3.72 19.13 9.55
CA ARG A 351 -4.89 18.63 8.82
C ARG A 351 -5.46 17.46 9.61
N GLY A 352 -6.68 17.62 10.12
CA GLY A 352 -7.41 16.53 10.75
C GLY A 352 -7.65 15.38 9.75
N PRO A 353 -8.03 14.18 10.24
CA PRO A 353 -8.34 13.06 9.37
C PRO A 353 -9.35 13.49 8.30
N SER A 354 -8.91 13.52 7.05
CA SER A 354 -9.81 13.84 5.93
C SER A 354 -10.88 12.76 5.89
N GLN A 355 -12.12 13.13 6.22
CA GLN A 355 -13.28 12.31 5.87
C GLN A 355 -13.42 12.39 4.36
N LYS A 356 -12.64 11.57 3.63
CA LYS A 356 -13.07 11.16 2.30
C LYS A 356 -14.35 10.38 2.52
N THR A 357 -15.46 10.97 2.09
CA THR A 357 -16.78 10.32 2.05
C THR A 357 -16.63 8.93 1.46
N GLU A 358 -17.40 7.97 1.99
CA GLU A 358 -17.53 6.65 1.36
C GLU A 358 -17.68 6.87 -0.14
N ASP A 359 -16.73 6.36 -0.93
CA ASP A 359 -16.96 6.27 -2.35
C ASP A 359 -18.23 5.42 -2.49
N SER A 360 -19.34 6.08 -2.85
CA SER A 360 -20.43 5.44 -3.55
C SER A 360 -19.76 4.60 -4.61
N GLU A 361 -19.89 3.27 -4.52
CA GLU A 361 -19.33 2.36 -5.52
C GLU A 361 -19.63 3.01 -6.88
N PRO A 362 -18.62 3.35 -7.70
CA PRO A 362 -18.94 3.74 -9.06
C PRO A 362 -19.71 2.57 -9.63
N GLU A 363 -21.03 2.80 -9.83
CA GLU A 363 -21.87 1.95 -10.67
C GLU A 363 -21.04 1.63 -11.90
N GLU A 364 -21.14 0.39 -12.36
CA GLU A 364 -20.38 -0.13 -13.50
C GLU A 364 -20.26 0.91 -14.62
N THR A 365 -19.20 1.72 -14.58
CA THR A 365 -18.79 2.50 -15.74
C THR A 365 -18.09 1.48 -16.61
N SER A 366 -18.91 0.69 -17.29
CA SER A 366 -18.58 -0.36 -18.24
C SER A 366 -17.88 0.15 -19.49
N GLU A 367 -17.32 1.37 -19.50
CA GLU A 367 -16.95 2.05 -20.74
C GLU A 367 -15.50 2.55 -20.82
N ASN A 368 -14.62 2.23 -19.87
CA ASN A 368 -13.20 2.62 -19.99
C ASN A 368 -12.18 1.58 -19.51
N SER A 369 -12.55 0.29 -19.42
CA SER A 369 -11.54 -0.75 -19.21
C SER A 369 -10.74 -0.92 -20.50
N SER A 370 -9.46 -0.51 -20.50
CA SER A 370 -8.55 -0.78 -21.60
C SER A 370 -8.57 -2.27 -21.97
N ARG A 371 -8.26 -2.63 -23.23
CA ARG A 371 -8.18 -4.05 -23.62
C ARG A 371 -7.20 -4.84 -22.74
N TYR A 372 -6.12 -4.18 -22.29
CA TYR A 372 -5.14 -4.74 -21.38
C TYR A 372 -5.70 -4.96 -19.99
N ALA A 373 -6.56 -4.06 -19.51
CA ALA A 373 -7.22 -4.21 -18.22
C ALA A 373 -8.07 -5.49 -18.18
N LYS A 374 -8.89 -5.74 -19.21
CA LYS A 374 -9.70 -6.98 -19.31
C LYS A 374 -8.80 -8.22 -19.34
N LEU A 375 -7.81 -8.20 -20.23
CA LEU A 375 -6.85 -9.28 -20.41
C LEU A 375 -6.07 -9.62 -19.12
N LEU A 376 -5.64 -8.61 -18.38
CA LEU A 376 -4.97 -8.78 -17.09
C LEU A 376 -5.92 -9.33 -16.03
N ASP A 377 -7.13 -8.77 -15.93
CA ASP A 377 -8.10 -9.18 -14.93
C ASP A 377 -8.56 -10.64 -15.17
N ASP A 378 -8.78 -11.05 -16.42
CA ASP A 378 -9.11 -12.43 -16.79
C ASP A 378 -8.00 -13.41 -16.40
N LYS A 379 -6.73 -13.05 -16.66
CA LYS A 379 -5.58 -13.92 -16.39
C LYS A 379 -5.26 -14.02 -14.88
N LEU A 380 -5.34 -12.91 -14.16
CA LEU A 380 -4.96 -12.86 -12.74
C LEU A 380 -6.06 -13.36 -11.80
N PHE A 381 -7.33 -13.23 -12.19
CA PHE A 381 -8.46 -13.60 -11.36
C PHE A 381 -9.26 -14.80 -11.90
N GLY A 382 -8.85 -15.37 -13.04
CA GLY A 382 -9.39 -16.60 -13.65
C GLY A 382 -8.65 -17.85 -13.20
N GLY A 383 -8.91 -18.31 -11.97
CA GLY A 383 -8.32 -19.53 -11.42
C GLY A 383 -9.21 -20.19 -10.38
N GLU A 384 -8.72 -21.26 -9.74
CA GLU A 384 -9.43 -21.89 -8.63
C GLU A 384 -9.58 -20.94 -7.45
N LYS A 385 -10.83 -20.71 -7.05
CA LYS A 385 -11.18 -19.79 -5.97
C LYS A 385 -11.58 -20.56 -4.72
N ASN A 386 -11.05 -20.14 -3.60
CA ASN A 386 -11.63 -20.41 -2.29
C ASN A 386 -13.02 -19.77 -2.20
N GLN A 387 -13.88 -20.32 -1.35
CA GLN A 387 -15.22 -19.75 -1.14
C GLN A 387 -15.16 -18.39 -0.46
N THR A 388 -14.15 -18.17 0.37
CA THR A 388 -13.88 -16.91 1.04
C THR A 388 -12.42 -16.49 0.83
N PRO A 389 -12.11 -15.19 0.86
CA PRO A 389 -10.73 -14.74 0.80
C PRO A 389 -9.96 -15.14 2.09
N PHE A 390 -8.64 -14.95 2.12
CA PHE A 390 -7.74 -15.24 3.26
C PHE A 390 -8.14 -14.70 4.65
N TRP A 391 -9.21 -13.91 4.79
CA TRP A 391 -9.94 -13.83 6.07
C TRP A 391 -10.61 -15.19 6.29
N ASP A 392 -9.81 -16.10 6.81
CA ASP A 392 -10.12 -17.51 7.00
C ASP A 392 -11.52 -17.66 7.61
N TYR A 393 -12.45 -18.15 6.79
CA TYR A 393 -13.76 -18.62 7.21
C TYR A 393 -13.62 -20.13 7.29
N ARG A 394 -13.28 -20.60 8.49
CA ARG A 394 -13.19 -22.02 8.74
C ARG A 394 -14.60 -22.56 8.88
N LYS A 395 -15.07 -23.28 7.86
CA LYS A 395 -16.27 -24.16 7.94
C LYS A 395 -16.04 -25.39 8.82
N VAL A 396 -15.02 -25.34 9.67
CA VAL A 396 -14.59 -26.41 10.53
C VAL A 396 -15.42 -26.33 11.80
N GLU A 397 -15.72 -27.45 12.46
CA GLU A 397 -16.35 -27.37 13.78
C GLU A 397 -15.49 -26.50 14.70
N THR A 398 -16.15 -25.53 15.32
CA THR A 398 -15.50 -24.56 16.19
C THR A 398 -16.04 -24.70 17.60
N ALA A 399 -15.15 -24.95 18.55
CA ALA A 399 -15.49 -24.93 19.96
C ALA A 399 -14.95 -23.64 20.60
N PHE A 400 -15.84 -22.86 21.19
CA PHE A 400 -15.55 -21.61 21.89
C PHE A 400 -15.51 -21.88 23.39
N PHE A 401 -14.30 -21.82 23.95
CA PHE A 401 -14.05 -22.07 25.36
C PHE A 401 -13.95 -20.76 26.13
N LEU A 402 -14.70 -20.68 27.23
CA LEU A 402 -14.56 -19.64 28.23
C LEU A 402 -14.19 -20.26 29.58
N PRO A 403 -13.22 -19.68 30.32
CA PRO A 403 -12.83 -20.18 31.63
C PRO A 403 -13.90 -19.94 32.70
N ALA A 404 -14.80 -18.98 32.48
CA ALA A 404 -15.93 -18.69 33.36
C ALA A 404 -17.07 -18.06 32.56
N LYS A 405 -18.30 -18.18 33.08
CA LYS A 405 -19.47 -17.52 32.47
C LYS A 405 -19.32 -15.98 32.57
N PRO A 406 -19.36 -15.24 31.45
CA PRO A 406 -19.30 -13.78 31.49
C PRO A 406 -20.53 -13.20 32.18
N ALA A 407 -20.34 -12.10 32.90
CA ALA A 407 -21.44 -11.32 33.46
C ALA A 407 -21.91 -10.24 32.47
N PHE A 408 -20.98 -9.71 31.67
CA PHE A 408 -21.25 -8.61 30.76
C PHE A 408 -20.61 -8.82 29.38
N LEU A 409 -21.29 -8.31 28.36
CA LEU A 409 -20.73 -8.03 27.05
C LEU A 409 -20.44 -6.54 26.97
N CYS A 410 -19.20 -6.17 26.66
CA CYS A 410 -18.76 -4.80 26.67
C CYS A 410 -18.26 -4.36 25.31
N LYS A 411 -18.72 -3.19 24.85
CA LYS A 411 -18.18 -2.50 23.70
C LYS A 411 -16.86 -1.85 24.06
N GLN A 412 -15.86 -2.10 23.24
CA GLN A 412 -14.59 -1.41 23.28
C GLN A 412 -14.60 -0.31 22.23
N GLY A 413 -14.39 0.94 22.65
CA GLY A 413 -14.29 2.06 21.72
C GLY A 413 -13.04 2.05 20.83
N ARG A 414 -12.13 1.07 21.01
CA ARG A 414 -10.87 0.88 20.27
C ARG A 414 -10.55 -0.61 20.21
N SER A 415 -9.80 -1.08 19.20
CA SER A 415 -9.30 -2.46 19.19
C SER A 415 -8.39 -2.76 20.38
N SER A 416 -8.52 -3.96 20.93
CA SER A 416 -7.70 -4.46 22.04
C SER A 416 -6.21 -4.53 21.71
N LEU A 417 -5.85 -4.48 20.41
CA LEU A 417 -4.45 -4.49 19.95
C LEU A 417 -3.61 -3.31 20.48
N PHE A 418 -4.25 -2.17 20.76
CA PHE A 418 -3.52 -0.91 20.90
C PHE A 418 -3.66 -0.26 22.29
N LYS A 419 -4.42 -0.87 23.22
CA LYS A 419 -4.54 -0.42 24.62
C LYS A 419 -4.49 -1.56 25.63
N LYS A 420 -3.88 -1.27 26.80
CA LYS A 420 -4.09 -2.05 28.03
C LYS A 420 -5.42 -1.62 28.68
N ASN A 421 -6.25 -2.61 28.97
CA ASN A 421 -7.69 -2.48 29.23
C ASN A 421 -8.03 -1.75 30.53
N LEU A 422 -8.92 -0.75 30.42
CA LEU A 422 -9.89 -0.43 31.45
C LEU A 422 -11.27 -0.55 30.77
N ILE A 423 -12.03 -1.57 31.15
CA ILE A 423 -13.42 -1.70 30.70
C ILE A 423 -14.22 -0.61 31.41
N GLN A 424 -14.95 0.16 30.59
CA GLN A 424 -15.83 1.21 31.09
C GLN A 424 -17.23 0.63 31.27
N PRO A 425 -17.78 0.59 32.51
CA PRO A 425 -19.09 -0.03 32.78
C PRO A 425 -20.24 0.49 31.92
N GLN A 426 -20.20 1.78 31.54
CA GLN A 426 -21.21 2.40 30.68
C GLN A 426 -21.28 1.82 29.26
N ASN A 427 -20.25 1.10 28.83
CA ASN A 427 -20.20 0.45 27.52
C ASN A 427 -20.54 -1.04 27.61
N CYS A 428 -21.12 -1.50 28.73
CA CYS A 428 -21.41 -2.90 28.97
C CYS A 428 -22.91 -3.15 29.12
N VAL A 429 -23.36 -4.31 28.64
CA VAL A 429 -24.71 -4.84 28.87
C VAL A 429 -24.63 -6.22 29.50
N PRO A 430 -25.62 -6.65 30.30
CA PRO A 430 -25.65 -7.99 30.85
C PRO A 430 -25.51 -9.05 29.76
N PHE A 431 -24.59 -9.99 29.95
CA PHE A 431 -24.41 -11.09 29.01
C PHE A 431 -25.53 -12.11 29.20
N GLN A 432 -26.35 -12.30 28.18
CA GLN A 432 -27.45 -13.28 28.19
C GLN A 432 -26.98 -14.59 27.55
N GLU A 433 -26.69 -14.52 26.25
CA GLU A 433 -26.25 -15.64 25.43
C GLU A 433 -25.31 -15.16 24.32
N LEU A 434 -24.62 -16.12 23.70
CA LEU A 434 -23.72 -15.86 22.59
C LEU A 434 -24.39 -16.26 21.27
N SER A 435 -25.31 -15.43 20.80
CA SER A 435 -25.95 -15.56 19.48
C SER A 435 -25.81 -14.24 18.71
N PRO A 436 -25.74 -14.29 17.36
CA PRO A 436 -25.76 -13.07 16.54
C PRO A 436 -26.94 -12.18 16.89
N GLU A 437 -28.13 -12.78 17.05
CA GLU A 437 -29.38 -12.09 17.29
C GLU A 437 -29.38 -11.41 18.66
N ALA A 438 -28.94 -12.09 19.72
CA ALA A 438 -28.86 -11.49 21.06
C ALA A 438 -27.80 -10.39 21.14
N ILE A 439 -26.66 -10.57 20.47
CA ILE A 439 -25.60 -9.54 20.42
C ILE A 439 -26.13 -8.31 19.68
N LEU A 440 -26.60 -8.47 18.44
CA LEU A 440 -27.06 -7.36 17.61
C LEU A 440 -28.32 -6.68 18.15
N GLY A 441 -29.17 -7.42 18.88
CA GLY A 441 -30.34 -6.88 19.57
C GLY A 441 -30.02 -6.09 20.85
N SER A 442 -28.76 -6.08 21.30
CA SER A 442 -28.36 -5.34 22.49
C SER A 442 -28.29 -3.83 22.27
N ALA A 443 -28.45 -3.06 23.34
CA ALA A 443 -28.33 -1.60 23.33
C ALA A 443 -26.90 -1.08 23.06
N LEU A 444 -25.92 -1.95 22.81
CA LEU A 444 -24.54 -1.58 22.49
C LEU A 444 -24.38 -1.01 21.08
N PHE A 445 -25.33 -1.31 20.19
CA PHE A 445 -25.28 -0.94 18.78
C PHE A 445 -25.97 0.40 18.56
N VAL A 446 -25.24 1.35 17.97
CA VAL A 446 -25.72 2.69 17.57
C VAL A 446 -25.57 2.79 16.06
N SER A 447 -26.51 3.40 15.34
CA SER A 447 -26.65 3.29 13.88
C SER A 447 -25.43 3.70 13.05
N ASP A 448 -24.58 4.59 13.58
CA ASP A 448 -23.60 5.34 12.78
C ASP A 448 -22.18 4.75 12.83
N GLN A 449 -21.99 3.59 13.45
CA GLN A 449 -20.69 2.90 13.47
C GLN A 449 -20.62 1.76 12.45
N GLU A 450 -19.47 1.63 11.77
CA GLU A 450 -19.20 0.61 10.76
C GLU A 450 -18.61 -0.68 11.37
N GLU A 451 -17.84 -0.54 12.46
CA GLU A 451 -17.24 -1.66 13.21
C GLU A 451 -17.48 -1.52 14.72
N TRP A 452 -17.68 -2.65 15.39
CA TRP A 452 -17.78 -2.74 16.85
C TRP A 452 -16.83 -3.82 17.35
N SER A 453 -15.91 -3.46 18.26
CA SER A 453 -15.10 -4.41 19.01
C SER A 453 -15.77 -4.71 20.34
N LEU A 454 -15.89 -5.99 20.68
CA LEU A 454 -16.64 -6.53 21.81
C LEU A 454 -15.74 -7.42 22.66
N LEU A 455 -15.90 -7.31 23.97
CA LEU A 455 -15.16 -8.07 24.98
C LEU A 455 -16.13 -8.70 25.98
N PHE A 456 -15.78 -9.88 26.47
CA PHE A 456 -16.46 -10.51 27.59
C PHE A 456 -15.85 -10.03 28.91
N ALA A 457 -16.70 -9.71 29.88
CA ALA A 457 -16.27 -9.26 31.20
C ALA A 457 -16.99 -10.00 32.33
N ASN A 458 -16.29 -10.16 33.45
CA ASN A 458 -16.87 -10.68 34.68
C ASN A 458 -17.59 -9.58 35.49
N ALA A 459 -18.16 -9.92 36.64
CA ALA A 459 -18.91 -8.97 37.48
C ALA A 459 -18.05 -7.79 38.00
N ALA A 460 -16.73 -7.96 38.06
CA ALA A 460 -15.77 -6.92 38.42
C ALA A 460 -15.26 -6.12 37.21
N TYR A 461 -15.87 -6.27 36.04
CA TYR A 461 -15.47 -5.64 34.78
C TYR A 461 -14.02 -5.98 34.35
N ASN A 462 -13.52 -7.16 34.73
CA ASN A 462 -12.28 -7.70 34.20
C ASN A 462 -12.55 -8.55 32.96
N THR A 463 -11.65 -8.47 31.97
CA THR A 463 -11.75 -9.25 30.73
C THR A 463 -11.72 -10.75 31.01
N VAL A 464 -12.67 -11.48 30.45
CA VAL A 464 -12.69 -12.96 30.44
C VAL A 464 -12.08 -13.42 29.12
N PRO A 465 -10.86 -14.01 29.13
CA PRO A 465 -10.21 -14.46 27.91
C PRO A 465 -10.95 -15.66 27.32
N GLY A 466 -11.19 -15.66 26.01
CA GLY A 466 -11.78 -16.79 25.29
C GLY A 466 -10.74 -17.54 24.47
N ARG A 467 -11.02 -18.81 24.16
CA ARG A 467 -10.22 -19.60 23.20
C ARG A 467 -11.16 -20.23 22.17
N ILE A 468 -10.89 -20.04 20.88
CA ILE A 468 -11.54 -20.85 19.83
C ILE A 468 -10.60 -21.98 19.45
N VAL A 469 -11.10 -23.20 19.42
CA VAL A 469 -10.43 -24.35 18.83
C VAL A 469 -11.10 -24.67 17.50
N PHE A 470 -10.29 -24.80 16.47
CA PHE A 470 -10.69 -25.23 15.13
C PHE A 470 -10.23 -26.67 14.95
N SER A 471 -11.17 -27.63 14.89
CA SER A 471 -10.87 -29.06 14.80
C SER A 471 -10.97 -29.55 13.35
N GLY A 472 -9.85 -29.50 12.60
CA GLY A 472 -9.78 -29.99 11.22
C GLY A 472 -9.60 -31.51 11.14
N GLU A 473 -9.70 -32.08 9.93
CA GLU A 473 -9.52 -33.53 9.70
C GLU A 473 -8.13 -34.05 10.08
N THR A 474 -7.11 -33.18 10.14
CA THR A 474 -5.71 -33.57 10.38
C THR A 474 -4.95 -32.70 11.39
N SER A 475 -5.54 -31.60 11.89
CA SER A 475 -4.90 -30.74 12.90
C SER A 475 -5.91 -29.94 13.72
N GLU A 476 -5.59 -29.74 15.00
CA GLU A 476 -6.27 -28.79 15.87
C GLU A 476 -5.45 -27.50 15.96
N GLU A 477 -6.11 -26.37 15.71
CA GLU A 477 -5.51 -25.04 15.88
C GLU A 477 -6.31 -24.27 16.92
N SER A 478 -5.64 -23.63 17.88
CA SER A 478 -6.30 -22.82 18.90
C SER A 478 -5.92 -21.34 18.78
N LEU A 479 -6.94 -20.49 18.80
CA LEU A 479 -6.81 -19.03 18.82
C LEU A 479 -7.18 -18.52 20.22
N GLN A 480 -6.26 -17.84 20.88
CA GLN A 480 -6.57 -17.04 22.06
C GLN A 480 -7.22 -15.74 21.63
N ILE A 481 -8.48 -15.54 22.02
CA ILE A 481 -9.31 -14.45 21.56
C ILE A 481 -9.00 -13.21 22.40
N SER A 482 -8.69 -12.13 21.69
CA SER A 482 -8.55 -10.82 22.28
C SER A 482 -9.89 -10.07 22.26
N SER A 483 -10.61 -10.08 21.13
CA SER A 483 -11.96 -9.49 21.04
C SER A 483 -12.80 -10.12 19.93
N ILE A 484 -14.11 -9.85 19.93
CA ILE A 484 -15.01 -10.16 18.82
C ILE A 484 -15.33 -8.86 18.10
N VAL A 485 -15.20 -8.83 16.77
CA VAL A 485 -15.46 -7.65 15.95
C VAL A 485 -16.64 -7.90 15.05
N TYR A 486 -17.68 -7.06 15.13
CA TYR A 486 -18.76 -7.04 14.15
C TYR A 486 -18.50 -5.96 13.10
N ARG A 487 -18.72 -6.29 11.82
CA ARG A 487 -18.67 -5.36 10.69
C ARG A 487 -20.04 -5.23 10.05
N LYS A 488 -20.55 -4.00 9.97
CA LYS A 488 -21.86 -3.70 9.40
C LYS A 488 -21.91 -3.99 7.90
N SER A 489 -20.95 -3.47 7.14
CA SER A 489 -20.88 -3.63 5.68
C SER A 489 -20.80 -5.07 5.20
N LEU A 490 -20.22 -5.97 6.01
CA LEU A 490 -20.17 -7.41 5.72
C LEU A 490 -21.26 -8.21 6.41
N ASN A 491 -22.05 -7.57 7.28
CA ASN A 491 -22.98 -8.19 8.22
C ASN A 491 -22.40 -9.48 8.86
N ARG A 492 -21.21 -9.36 9.46
CA ARG A 492 -20.41 -10.53 9.84
C ARG A 492 -19.57 -10.27 11.08
N PHE A 493 -19.43 -11.32 11.88
CA PHE A 493 -18.58 -11.33 13.07
C PHE A 493 -17.23 -11.95 12.78
N PHE A 494 -16.22 -11.44 13.47
CA PHE A 494 -14.84 -11.88 13.39
C PHE A 494 -14.26 -12.10 14.78
N ALA A 495 -13.50 -13.16 14.96
CA ALA A 495 -12.65 -13.38 16.12
C ALA A 495 -11.29 -12.77 15.85
N GLU A 496 -10.84 -11.85 16.71
CA GLU A 496 -9.50 -11.29 16.67
C GLU A 496 -8.66 -11.82 17.82
N GLY A 497 -7.43 -12.27 17.55
CA GLY A 497 -6.64 -12.95 18.57
C GLY A 497 -5.26 -13.41 18.11
N PHE A 498 -4.61 -14.19 18.97
CA PHE A 498 -3.28 -14.73 18.74
C PHE A 498 -3.28 -16.26 18.74
N LEU A 499 -2.57 -16.84 17.78
CA LEU A 499 -2.27 -18.26 17.78
C LEU A 499 -1.20 -18.60 18.80
N ASN A 500 -1.01 -19.89 19.07
CA ASN A 500 0.03 -20.39 19.99
C ASN A 500 1.45 -20.01 19.56
N ASP A 501 1.68 -19.75 18.26
CA ASP A 501 2.96 -19.28 17.72
C ASP A 501 3.15 -17.75 17.84
N GLY A 502 2.20 -17.05 18.47
CA GLY A 502 2.20 -15.61 18.67
C GLY A 502 1.76 -14.80 17.44
N LYS A 503 1.35 -15.44 16.35
CA LYS A 503 0.85 -14.73 15.17
C LYS A 503 -0.55 -14.20 15.41
N TYR A 504 -0.75 -12.94 15.04
CA TYR A 504 -2.07 -12.32 15.09
C TYR A 504 -2.94 -12.82 13.93
N ARG A 505 -4.23 -13.07 14.22
CA ARG A 505 -5.23 -13.55 13.27
C ARG A 505 -6.56 -12.84 13.46
N PHE A 506 -7.30 -12.76 12.36
CA PHE A 506 -8.63 -12.16 12.28
C PHE A 506 -9.51 -13.09 11.45
N TYR A 507 -10.26 -13.95 12.12
CA TYR A 507 -11.02 -15.03 11.50
C TYR A 507 -12.50 -14.70 11.47
N SER A 508 -13.17 -15.00 10.36
CA SER A 508 -14.63 -14.88 10.32
C SER A 508 -15.24 -16.01 11.16
N ILE A 509 -16.21 -15.68 11.99
CA ILE A 509 -16.93 -16.66 12.82
C ILE A 509 -18.20 -17.09 12.07
N ASP A 510 -18.46 -18.40 12.04
CA ASP A 510 -19.79 -18.93 11.73
C ASP A 510 -20.48 -19.36 13.03
N TRP A 511 -21.46 -18.58 13.45
CA TRP A 511 -22.20 -18.84 14.67
C TRP A 511 -23.00 -20.15 14.65
N LYS A 512 -23.36 -20.66 13.47
CA LYS A 512 -24.13 -21.93 13.36
C LYS A 512 -23.31 -23.15 13.77
N ASN A 513 -21.99 -23.08 13.63
CA ASN A 513 -21.07 -24.19 13.89
C ASN A 513 -20.23 -23.96 15.16
N LEU A 514 -20.61 -22.97 15.98
CA LEU A 514 -19.92 -22.61 17.21
C LEU A 514 -20.59 -23.32 18.40
N LYS A 515 -19.91 -24.29 18.99
CA LYS A 515 -20.32 -24.88 20.28
C LYS A 515 -19.65 -24.11 21.41
N MET A 516 -20.41 -23.68 22.41
CA MET A 516 -19.86 -22.99 23.58
C MET A 516 -19.62 -23.98 24.70
N GLU A 517 -18.41 -23.96 25.25
CA GLU A 517 -18.03 -24.77 26.39
C GLU A 517 -17.48 -23.87 27.51
N PHE A 518 -18.02 -24.04 28.71
CA PHE A 518 -17.45 -23.42 29.90
C PHE A 518 -16.53 -24.43 30.55
N SER A 519 -15.33 -24.00 30.91
CA SER A 519 -14.52 -24.81 31.83
C SER A 519 -15.28 -24.85 33.15
N GLU A 520 -15.84 -26.01 33.50
CA GLU A 520 -16.29 -26.26 34.87
C GLU A 520 -15.04 -26.17 35.74
N GLY A 521 -14.93 -25.10 36.52
CA GLY A 521 -13.83 -24.94 37.46
C GLY A 521 -13.93 -26.04 38.51
N ASN A 522 -12.86 -26.81 38.66
CA ASN A 522 -12.58 -27.52 39.92
C ASN A 522 -12.03 -26.52 40.94
#